data_AF-A0A859CS56-F1
#
_entry.id   AF-A0A859CS56-F1
#
_cell.length_a   1.000
_cell.length_b   1.000
_cell.length_c   1.000
_cell.angle_alpha   90.00
_cell.angle_beta   90.00
_cell.angle_gamma   90.00
#
_symmetry.space_group_name_H-M   'P 1'
#
loop_
_entity.id
_entity.type
_entity.pdbx_description
1 polymer ?
#
loop_
_entity_poly.entity_id
_entity_poly.type
_entity_poly.pdbx_seq_one_letter_code
_entity_poly.pdbx_strand_id
1 'polypeptide(L)' 'MKKQDEGMTHLVNLLEDLEKISLQDISQIPLSQQHILAEKIESLQDELKVLVNKEKSSTH' A
#
# COMPACT_ATOMS: atom_id res chain seq x y z
N MET A 1 19.52 15.37 -9.03
CA MET A 1 18.05 15.20 -8.93
C MET A 1 17.72 13.71 -9.05
N LYS A 2 17.97 12.89 -8.01
CA LYS A 2 17.70 11.42 -8.06
C LYS A 2 16.95 10.84 -6.85
N LYS A 3 16.91 11.57 -5.73
CA LYS A 3 16.28 11.07 -4.49
C LYS A 3 14.75 11.06 -4.50
N GLN A 4 14.09 11.89 -5.33
CA GLN A 4 12.63 11.93 -5.40
C GLN A 4 12.05 10.72 -6.15
N ASP A 5 12.66 10.32 -7.26
CA ASP A 5 12.26 9.13 -8.03
C ASP A 5 12.42 7.81 -7.26
N GLU A 6 13.50 7.67 -6.49
CA GLU A 6 13.74 6.48 -5.67
C GLU A 6 12.65 6.34 -4.60
N GLY A 7 12.32 7.42 -3.89
CA GLY A 7 11.26 7.44 -2.89
C GLY A 7 9.90 7.07 -3.48
N MET A 8 9.58 7.58 -4.68
CA MET A 8 8.32 7.28 -5.36
C MET A 8 8.25 5.82 -5.81
N THR A 9 9.34 5.30 -6.36
CA THR A 9 9.46 3.88 -6.74
C THR A 9 9.26 2.96 -5.53
N HIS A 10 9.80 3.33 -4.36
CA HIS A 10 9.58 2.59 -3.13
C HIS A 10 8.11 2.55 -2.70
N LEU A 11 7.39 3.67 -2.84
CA LEU A 11 5.96 3.72 -2.51
C LEU A 11 5.11 2.89 -3.47
N VAL A 12 5.44 2.87 -4.76
CA VAL A 12 4.78 2.02 -5.76
C VAL A 12 5.01 0.55 -5.45
N ASN A 13 6.25 0.14 -5.20
CA ASN A 13 6.57 -1.24 -4.85
C ASN A 13 5.88 -1.68 -3.55
N LEU A 14 5.82 -0.79 -2.55
CA LEU A 14 5.11 -1.06 -1.30
C LEU A 14 3.62 -1.28 -1.53
N LEU A 15 2.99 -0.46 -2.38
CA LEU A 15 1.58 -0.64 -2.73
C LEU A 15 1.35 -1.99 -3.42
N GLU A 16 2.19 -2.35 -4.40
CA GLU A 16 2.09 -3.64 -5.08
C GLU A 16 2.25 -4.83 -4.14
N ASP A 17 3.15 -4.74 -3.16
CA ASP A 17 3.34 -5.79 -2.17
C ASP A 17 2.15 -5.90 -1.21
N LEU A 18 1.57 -4.76 -0.81
CA LEU A 18 0.35 -4.74 0.01
C LEU A 18 -0.86 -5.30 -0.75
N GLU A 19 -0.99 -5.06 -2.05
CA GLU A 19 -2.10 -5.57 -2.88
C GLU A 19 -2.03 -7.09 -3.09
N LYS A 20 -0.85 -7.70 -2.92
CA LYS A 20 -0.68 -9.15 -2.97
C LYS A 20 -1.11 -9.85 -1.68
N ILE A 21 -1.25 -9.12 -0.56
CA ILE A 21 -1.68 -9.71 0.71
C ILE A 21 -3.14 -10.11 0.59
N SER A 22 -3.39 -11.43 0.64
CA SER A 22 -4.72 -11.98 0.51
C SER A 22 -5.41 -12.16 1.88
N LEU A 23 -6.73 -12.33 1.86
CA LEU A 23 -7.48 -12.75 3.05
C LEU A 23 -7.00 -14.11 3.60
N GLN A 24 -6.44 -14.99 2.75
CA GLN A 24 -5.86 -16.26 3.19
C GLN A 24 -4.60 -16.04 4.03
N ASP A 25 -3.75 -15.07 3.66
CA ASP A 25 -2.56 -14.70 4.43
C ASP A 25 -2.97 -14.12 5.79
N ILE A 26 -3.99 -13.27 5.82
CA ILE A 26 -4.53 -12.68 7.05
C ILE A 26 -5.17 -13.75 7.93
N SER A 27 -5.80 -14.78 7.35
CA SER A 27 -6.46 -15.85 8.11
C SER A 27 -5.51 -16.68 8.99
N GLN A 28 -4.19 -16.63 8.74
CA GLN A 28 -3.16 -17.30 9.54
C GLN A 28 -2.89 -16.60 10.89
N ILE A 29 -3.41 -15.38 11.07
CA ILE A 29 -3.22 -14.54 12.25
C ILE A 29 -4.40 -14.76 13.22
N PRO A 30 -4.24 -14.58 14.54
CA PRO A 30 -5.35 -14.72 15.49
C PRO A 30 -6.60 -13.93 15.08
N LEU A 31 -7.78 -14.54 15.18
CA LEU A 31 -9.09 -13.97 14.77
C LEU A 31 -9.34 -12.54 15.29
N SER A 32 -8.93 -12.26 16.53
CA SER A 32 -9.07 -10.93 17.15
C SER A 32 -8.21 -9.85 16.49
N GLN A 33 -7.22 -10.24 15.69
CA GLN A 33 -6.28 -9.35 14.99
C GLN A 33 -6.52 -9.34 13.47
N GLN A 34 -7.20 -10.34 12.90
CA GLN A 34 -7.44 -10.43 11.45
C GLN A 34 -8.15 -9.21 10.90
N HIS A 35 -9.26 -8.79 11.52
CA HIS A 35 -10.02 -7.61 11.09
C HIS A 35 -9.21 -6.32 11.23
N ILE A 36 -8.46 -6.16 12.34
CA ILE A 36 -7.59 -5.01 12.58
C ILE A 36 -6.51 -4.92 11.51
N LEU A 37 -5.90 -6.06 11.15
CA LEU A 37 -4.85 -6.08 10.14
C LEU A 37 -5.41 -5.81 8.74
N ALA A 38 -6.55 -6.41 8.40
CA ALA A 38 -7.21 -6.16 7.12
C ALA A 38 -7.55 -4.67 6.94
N GLU A 39 -8.16 -4.05 7.96
CA GLU A 39 -8.49 -2.61 7.95
C GLU A 39 -7.24 -1.72 7.79
N LYS A 40 -6.14 -2.08 8.48
CA LYS A 40 -4.87 -1.34 8.35
C LYS A 40 -4.27 -1.47 6.96
N ILE A 41 -4.30 -2.66 6.37
CA ILE A 41 -3.78 -2.89 5.02
C ILE A 41 -4.61 -2.09 4.00
N GLU A 42 -5.93 -2.15 4.10
CA GLU A 42 -6.85 -1.39 3.25
C GLU A 42 -6.59 0.12 3.35
N SER A 43 -6.51 0.65 4.59
CA SER A 43 -6.21 2.06 4.82
C SER A 43 -4.86 2.48 4.21
N LEU A 44 -3.81 1.66 4.39
CA LEU A 44 -2.51 1.94 3.79
C LEU A 44 -2.54 1.89 2.25
N GLN A 45 -3.25 0.92 1.66
CA GLN A 45 -3.40 0.82 0.22
C GLN A 45 -4.08 2.07 -0.36
N ASP A 46 -5.15 2.54 0.29
CA ASP A 46 -5.88 3.74 -0.13
C ASP A 46 -5.01 5.00 -0.05
N GLU A 47 -4.29 5.19 1.06
CA GLU A 47 -3.36 6.30 1.22
C GLU A 47 -2.25 6.29 0.14
N LEU A 48 -1.66 5.13 -0.10
CA LEU A 48 -0.62 4.97 -1.13
C LEU A 48 -1.16 5.20 -2.54
N LYS A 49 -2.37 4.71 -2.86
CA LYS A 49 -3.03 4.99 -4.14
C LYS A 49 -3.25 6.48 -4.36
N VAL A 50 -3.66 7.22 -3.33
CA VAL A 50 -3.82 8.68 -3.41
C VAL A 50 -2.49 9.36 -3.69
N LEU A 51 -1.42 8.97 -2.99
CA LEU A 51 -0.08 9.54 -3.19
C LEU A 51 0.46 9.24 -4.60
N VAL A 52 0.30 8.01 -5.07
CA VAL A 52 0.73 7.58 -6.41
C VAL A 52 -0.05 8.28 -7.51
N ASN A 53 -1.36 8.41 -7.37
CA ASN A 53 -2.20 9.08 -8.37
C ASN A 53 -2.00 10.61 -8.38
N LYS A 54 -1.68 11.22 -7.23
CA LYS A 54 -1.38 12.65 -7.13
C LYS A 54 -0.08 13.03 -7.85
N GLU A 55 0.92 12.14 -7.82
CA GLU A 55 2.18 12.31 -8.52
C GLU A 55 2.00 12.16 -10.04
N LYS A 56 1.24 11.14 -10.49
CA LYS A 56 0.86 10.95 -11.90
C LYS A 56 0.00 12.09 -12.47
N SER A 57 -0.80 12.77 -11.65
CA SER A 57 -1.61 13.91 -12.08
C SER A 57 -0.88 15.26 -12.02
N SER A 58 0.27 15.34 -11.35
CA SER A 58 1.12 16.55 -11.35
C SER A 58 2.12 16.60 -12.52
N THR A 59 2.19 15.54 -13.32
CA THR A 59 3.09 15.41 -14.48
C THR A 59 2.40 15.63 -15.84
N HIS A 60 1.14 16.10 -15.84
CA HIS A 60 0.36 16.46 -17.04
C HIS A 60 0.05 17.94 -17.15
#